data_AF-A0A9N9PMU4-F1
#
_entry.id   AF-A0A9N9PMU4-F1
#
_cell.length_a   1.000
_cell.length_b   1.000
_cell.length_c   1.000
_cell.angle_alpha   90.00
_cell.angle_beta   90.00
_cell.angle_gamma   90.00
#
_symmetry.space_group_name_H-M   'P 1'
#
loop_
_entity.id
_entity.type
_entity.pdbx_description
1 polymer ?
#
loop_
_entity_poly.entity_id
_entity_poly.type
_entity_poly.pdbx_seq_one_letter_code
_entity_poly.pdbx_strand_id
1 'polypeptide(L)' 'NAQVATFITDREIALLAAISEEFPQARHQLCTWHIFKNIRNKLKKHVDIDEFIKAIQKLAYDDSLEIHHIEQEITSL' A
#
# COMPACT_ATOMS: atom_id res chain seq x y z
N ASN A 1 -24.87 -6.60 12.08
CA ASN A 1 -23.97 -5.48 11.76
C ASN A 1 -22.61 -6.05 11.41
N ALA A 2 -22.37 -6.35 10.14
CA ALA A 2 -21.08 -6.90 9.72
C ALA A 2 -20.03 -5.79 9.82
N GLN A 3 -19.00 -6.03 10.63
CA GLN A 3 -17.87 -5.15 10.79
C GLN A 3 -17.14 -5.05 9.44
N VAL A 4 -16.91 -3.82 8.96
CA VAL A 4 -16.15 -3.57 7.73
C VAL A 4 -14.75 -4.17 7.90
N ALA A 5 -14.47 -5.28 7.19
CA ALA A 5 -13.15 -5.87 7.16
C ALA A 5 -12.21 -4.96 6.35
N THR A 6 -11.02 -4.71 6.88
CA THR A 6 -9.92 -4.11 6.13
C THR A 6 -8.84 -5.15 5.96
N PHE A 7 -8.52 -5.48 4.71
CA PHE A 7 -7.42 -6.38 4.38
C PHE A 7 -6.16 -5.54 4.14
N ILE A 8 -5.07 -5.91 4.81
CA ILE A 8 -3.75 -5.32 4.60
C ILE A 8 -2.86 -6.43 4.06
N THR A 9 -2.53 -6.39 2.78
CA THR A 9 -1.74 -7.44 2.12
C THR A 9 -0.57 -6.85 1.34
N ASP A 10 0.35 -7.69 0.87
CA ASP A 10 1.26 -7.28 -0.19
C ASP A 10 0.52 -7.19 -1.54
N ARG A 11 1.24 -6.83 -2.61
CA ARG A 11 0.70 -6.71 -3.98
C ARG A 11 0.71 -8.07 -4.70
N GLU A 12 0.21 -9.11 -4.06
CA GLU A 12 0.05 -10.42 -4.69
C GLU A 12 -1.26 -10.43 -5.49
N ILE A 13 -1.16 -10.60 -6.81
CA ILE A 13 -2.26 -10.33 -7.75
C ILE A 13 -3.43 -11.30 -7.53
N ALA A 14 -3.15 -12.58 -7.29
CA ALA A 14 -4.21 -13.57 -7.10
C ALA A 14 -5.00 -13.33 -5.80
N LEU A 15 -4.31 -12.93 -4.73
CA LEU A 15 -4.91 -12.57 -3.45
C LEU A 15 -5.77 -11.29 -3.57
N LEU A 16 -5.29 -10.29 -4.31
CA LEU A 16 -6.09 -9.08 -4.60
C LEU A 16 -7.37 -9.43 -5.33
N ALA A 17 -7.28 -10.25 -6.38
CA ALA A 17 -8.45 -10.71 -7.14
C ALA A 17 -9.44 -11.47 -6.26
N ALA A 18 -8.94 -12.42 -5.44
CA ALA A 18 -9.78 -13.19 -4.53
C ALA A 18 -10.47 -12.31 -3.48
N ILE A 19 -9.78 -11.29 -2.93
CA ILE A 19 -10.38 -10.36 -1.97
C ILE A 19 -11.48 -9.52 -2.64
N SER A 20 -11.25 -9.05 -3.88
CA SER A 20 -12.26 -8.29 -4.62
C SER A 20 -13.50 -9.14 -4.95
N GLU A 21 -13.33 -10.42 -5.24
CA GLU A 21 -14.42 -11.35 -5.56
C GLU A 21 -15.22 -11.77 -4.31
N GLU A 22 -14.52 -12.21 -3.25
CA GLU A 22 -15.15 -12.79 -2.06
C GLU A 22 -15.59 -11.71 -1.04
N PHE A 23 -14.91 -10.56 -1.01
CA PHE A 23 -15.16 -9.49 -0.04
C PHE A 23 -15.29 -8.10 -0.71
N PRO A 24 -16.26 -7.92 -1.62
CA PRO A 24 -16.39 -6.69 -2.42
C PRO A 24 -16.67 -5.42 -1.60
N GLN A 25 -17.13 -5.57 -0.36
CA GLN A 25 -17.40 -4.46 0.57
C GLN A 25 -16.23 -4.17 1.53
N ALA A 26 -15.18 -5.01 1.51
CA ALA A 26 -14.02 -4.80 2.35
C ALA A 26 -13.10 -3.72 1.76
N ARG A 27 -12.48 -2.93 2.63
CA ARG A 27 -11.39 -2.06 2.21
C ARG A 27 -10.13 -2.88 2.03
N HIS A 28 -9.44 -2.67 0.91
CA HIS A 28 -8.12 -3.26 0.67
C HIS A 28 -7.05 -2.17 0.76
N GLN A 29 -5.96 -2.47 1.47
CA GLN A 29 -4.79 -1.60 1.57
C GLN A 29 -3.49 -2.38 1.37
N LEU A 30 -2.50 -1.73 0.77
CA LEU A 30 -1.17 -2.31 0.66
C LEU A 30 -0.41 -2.19 1.99
N CYS A 31 0.30 -3.26 2.33
CA CYS A 31 1.15 -3.33 3.50
C CYS A 31 2.34 -2.36 3.37
N THR A 32 2.33 -1.32 4.19
CA THR A 32 3.39 -0.29 4.20
C THR A 32 4.77 -0.88 4.46
N TRP A 33 4.89 -1.91 5.30
CA TRP A 33 6.16 -2.61 5.52
C TRP A 33 6.74 -3.19 4.23
N HIS A 34 5.92 -3.88 3.42
CA HIS A 34 6.36 -4.44 2.14
C HIS A 34 6.72 -3.35 1.13
N ILE A 35 5.99 -2.23 1.12
CA ILE A 35 6.33 -1.05 0.31
C ILE A 35 7.71 -0.52 0.69
N PHE A 36 7.96 -0.27 1.98
CA PHE A 36 9.24 0.24 2.47
C PHE A 36 10.39 -0.74 2.22
N LYS A 37 10.15 -2.05 2.38
CA LYS A 37 11.14 -3.09 2.06
C LYS A 37 11.51 -3.07 0.58
N ASN A 38 10.52 -2.94 -0.31
CA ASN A 38 10.75 -2.85 -1.75
C ASN A 38 11.50 -1.57 -2.14
N ILE A 39 11.13 -0.43 -1.56
CA ILE A 39 11.84 0.84 -1.74
C ILE A 39 13.31 0.70 -1.32
N ARG A 40 13.59 0.16 -0.11
CA ARG A 40 14.96 -0.11 0.34
C ARG A 40 15.73 -0.95 -0.66
N ASN A 41 15.15 -2.06 -1.09
CA ASN A 41 15.85 -3.00 -1.96
C ASN A 41 16.17 -2.42 -3.33
N LYS A 42 15.26 -1.61 -3.91
CA LYS A 42 15.42 -1.04 -5.25
C LYS A 42 16.23 0.26 -5.26
N LEU A 43 16.10 1.12 -4.25
CA LEU A 43 16.66 2.48 -4.26
C LEU A 43 17.93 2.64 -3.42
N LYS A 44 18.34 1.66 -2.61
CA LYS A 44 19.56 1.75 -1.78
C LYS A 44 20.86 2.07 -2.52
N LYS A 45 20.90 1.89 -3.84
CA LYS A 45 22.07 2.21 -4.68
C LYS A 45 22.02 3.61 -5.31
N HIS A 46 20.90 4.31 -5.17
CA HIS A 46 20.59 5.51 -5.95
C HIS A 46 20.39 6.75 -5.07
N VAL A 47 20.08 6.57 -3.78
CA VAL A 47 19.80 7.67 -2.85
C VAL A 47 20.28 7.32 -1.45
N ASP A 48 20.42 8.34 -0.58
CA ASP A 48 20.42 8.10 0.87
C ASP A 48 19.06 7.55 1.26
N ILE A 49 19.02 6.23 1.43
CA ILE A 49 17.78 5.49 1.61
C ILE A 49 17.13 5.77 2.96
N ASP A 50 17.92 6.15 3.97
CA ASP A 50 17.41 6.39 5.31
C ASP A 50 16.76 7.77 5.40
N GLU A 51 17.36 8.80 4.77
CA GLU A 51 16.73 10.11 4.63
C GLU A 51 15.45 10.03 3.79
N PHE A 52 15.50 9.32 2.66
CA PHE A 52 14.35 9.12 1.79
C PHE A 52 13.19 8.41 2.51
N ILE A 53 13.47 7.37 3.28
CA ILE A 53 12.44 6.66 4.03
C ILE A 53 11.86 7.50 5.14
N LYS A 54 12.67 8.29 5.87
CA LYS A 54 12.16 9.23 6.86
C LYS A 54 11.18 10.23 6.23
N ALA A 55 11.50 10.74 5.03
CA ALA A 55 10.62 11.65 4.31
C ALA A 55 9.29 10.99 3.92
N ILE A 56 9.32 9.75 3.38
CA ILE A 56 8.09 9.03 3.02
C ILE A 56 7.29 8.64 4.26
N GLN A 57 7.93 8.20 5.35
CA GLN A 57 7.23 7.88 6.59
C GLN A 57 6.53 9.11 7.15
N LYS A 58 7.19 10.28 7.14
CA LYS A 58 6.56 11.52 7.57
C LYS A 58 5.28 11.80 6.78
N LEU A 59 5.30 11.64 5.45
CA LEU A 59 4.11 11.80 4.61
C LEU A 59 3.05 10.71 4.87
N ALA A 60 3.46 9.46 5.04
CA ALA A 60 2.54 8.32 5.22
C ALA A 60 1.78 8.34 6.55
N TYR A 61 2.29 9.08 7.55
CA TYR A 61 1.71 9.21 8.89
C TYR A 61 1.30 10.66 9.21
N ASP A 62 1.19 11.52 8.19
CA ASP A 62 0.73 12.89 8.37
C ASP A 62 -0.81 12.93 8.28
N ASP A 63 -1.46 12.95 9.45
CA ASP A 63 -2.92 12.99 9.57
C ASP A 63 -3.56 14.28 9.01
N SER A 64 -2.75 15.30 8.66
CA SER A 64 -3.23 16.53 8.02
C SER A 64 -3.34 16.44 6.50
N LEU A 65 -2.82 15.36 5.90
CA LEU A 65 -2.87 15.15 4.46
C LEU A 65 -4.17 14.46 4.06
N GLU A 66 -4.91 15.08 3.13
CA GLU A 66 -5.99 14.40 2.44
C GLU A 66 -5.42 13.31 1.52
N ILE A 67 -5.54 12.05 1.94
CA ILE A 67 -5.22 10.90 1.12
C ILE A 67 -6.31 10.80 0.04
N HIS A 68 -6.02 11.33 -1.15
CA HIS A 68 -6.79 10.99 -2.33
C HIS A 68 -6.58 9.50 -2.62
N HIS A 69 -7.67 8.72 -2.64
CA HIS A 69 -7.65 7.31 -3.00
C HIS A 69 -6.94 7.15 -4.35
N ILE A 70 -5.73 6.59 -4.34
CA ILE A 70 -5.05 6.15 -5.55
C ILE A 70 -5.67 4.79 -5.90
N GLU A 71 -6.82 4.83 -6.58
CA GLU A 71 -7.35 3.65 -7.24
C GLU A 71 -6.35 3.26 -8.33
N GLN A 72 -5.59 2.18 -8.11
CA GLN A 72 -4.79 1.60 -9.16
C GLN A 72 -5.75 0.95 -10.16
N GLU A 73 -5.77 1.45 -11.40
CA GLU A 73 -6.23 0.66 -12.55
C GLU A 73 -5.31 -0.56 -12.70
N ILE A 74 -5.61 -1.65 -11.99
CA ILE A 74 -4.95 -2.96 -12.14
C ILE A 74 -5.79 -3.81 -13.11
N THR A 75 -6.12 -3.26 -14.27
CA THR A 75 -6.83 -4.03 -15.32
C THR A 75 -6.09 -4.02 -16.66
N SER A 76 -4.87 -3.47 -16.75
CA SER A 76 -4.12 -3.39 -18.00
C SER A 76 -2.61 -3.68 -17.92
N LEU A 77 -2.11 -4.22 -16.80
CA LEU A 77 -0.74 -4.75 -16.67
C LEU A 77 -0.77 -6.23 -16.26
#